data_AF-A0A0C9TGS9-F1
#
_entry.id   AF-A0A0C9TGS9-F1
#
_cell.length_a   1.000
_cell.length_b   1.000
_cell.length_c   1.000
_cell.angle_alpha   90.00
_cell.angle_beta   90.00
_cell.angle_gamma   90.00
#
_symmetry.space_group_name_H-M   'P 1'
#
loop_
_entity.id
_entity.type
_entity.pdbx_description
1 polymer ?
#
loop_
_entity_poly.entity_id
_entity_poly.type
_entity_poly.pdbx_seq_one_letter_code
_entity_poly.pdbx_strand_id
1 'polypeptide(L)'
;MRTNIERALNDLIVSNKDITLANALPAYLREAGFNEMSHDALTSFEHAMDKYPMLPSKSRVVSEKHISGLVAEYWTDKLSALCTFVCPCSGCGRRISIDPKVLEGAQHPEMAQKRRLKSKKTRHIRAKRDVVVSPPFDPLAPSTSTFML
;
A
#
# COMPACT_ATOMS: atom_id res chain seq x y z
N MET A 1 8.03 10.06 -2.93
CA MET A 1 6.93 10.91 -2.45
C MET A 1 6.37 10.26 -1.19
N ARG A 2 6.14 11.05 -0.13
CA ARG A 2 5.34 10.58 1.01
C ARG A 2 3.87 10.68 0.63
N THR A 3 3.07 9.72 1.04
CA THR A 3 1.60 9.78 0.84
C THR A 3 0.98 10.77 1.82
N ASN A 4 -0.26 11.21 1.55
CA ASN A 4 -0.99 12.11 2.46
C ASN A 4 -1.19 11.47 3.85
N ILE A 5 -1.43 10.15 3.90
CA ILE A 5 -1.57 9.43 5.17
C ILE A 5 -0.24 9.34 5.94
N GLU A 6 0.90 9.15 5.25
CA GLU A 6 2.21 9.21 5.90
C GLU A 6 2.54 10.58 6.47
N ARG A 7 2.13 11.65 5.78
CA ARG A 7 2.30 13.02 6.27
C ARG A 7 1.45 13.28 7.50
N ALA A 8 0.16 12.92 7.44
CA ALA A 8 -0.76 13.05 8.56
C ALA A 8 -0.28 12.30 9.81
N LEU A 9 0.24 11.08 9.64
CA LEU A 9 0.80 10.30 10.75
C LEU A 9 2.12 10.89 11.26
N ASN A 10 2.96 11.42 10.38
CA ASN A 10 4.18 12.11 10.79
C ASN A 10 3.86 13.34 11.65
N ASP A 11 2.85 14.11 11.28
CA ASP A 11 2.39 15.27 12.03
C ASP A 11 1.89 14.90 13.43
N LEU A 12 1.17 13.78 13.56
CA LEU A 12 0.75 13.28 14.87
C LEU A 12 1.94 12.87 15.74
N ILE A 13 2.93 12.19 15.15
CA ILE A 13 4.16 11.79 15.85
C ILE A 13 4.94 13.04 16.31
N VAL A 14 5.11 14.03 15.44
CA VAL A 14 5.82 15.28 15.77
C VAL A 14 5.06 16.08 16.82
N SER A 15 3.72 16.05 16.78
CA SER A 15 2.85 16.70 17.77
C SER A 15 2.71 15.91 19.08
N ASN A 16 3.38 14.76 19.21
CA ASN A 16 3.28 13.85 20.35
C ASN A 16 1.82 13.47 20.68
N LYS A 17 1.01 13.24 19.65
CA LYS A 17 -0.39 12.79 19.76
C LYS A 17 -0.49 11.31 19.43
N ASP A 18 -1.43 10.64 20.09
CA ASP A 18 -1.70 9.23 19.83
C ASP A 18 -2.26 9.02 18.41
N ILE A 19 -1.78 7.95 17.76
CA ILE A 19 -2.22 7.52 16.44
C ILE A 19 -3.50 6.70 16.61
N THR A 20 -4.61 7.41 16.75
CA THR A 20 -5.97 6.86 16.79
C THR A 20 -6.78 7.38 15.62
N LEU A 21 -7.88 6.72 15.27
CA LEU A 21 -8.74 7.16 14.17
C LEU A 21 -9.23 8.61 14.36
N ALA A 22 -9.61 8.97 15.59
CA ALA A 22 -10.09 10.30 15.97
C ALA A 22 -9.07 11.41 15.70
N ASN A 23 -7.77 11.10 15.73
CA ASN A 23 -6.70 12.05 15.46
C ASN A 23 -6.22 12.00 14.00
N ALA A 24 -6.12 10.79 13.44
CA ALA A 24 -5.56 10.55 12.12
C ALA A 24 -6.48 11.02 10.99
N LEU A 25 -7.79 10.83 11.13
CA LEU A 25 -8.73 11.24 10.10
C LEU A 25 -8.75 12.77 9.94
N PRO A 26 -8.92 13.59 11.01
CA PRO A 26 -8.80 15.04 10.86
C PRO A 26 -7.42 15.50 10.37
N ALA A 27 -6.34 14.80 10.73
CA ALA A 27 -5.01 15.11 10.22
C ALA A 27 -4.88 14.83 8.71
N TYR A 28 -5.43 13.70 8.25
CA TYR A 28 -5.46 13.34 6.84
C TYR A 28 -6.28 14.33 6.02
N LEU A 29 -7.45 14.74 6.51
CA LEU A 29 -8.30 15.70 5.83
C LEU A 29 -7.58 17.03 5.58
N ARG A 30 -6.83 17.52 6.57
CA ARG A 30 -5.99 18.73 6.43
C ARG A 30 -4.90 18.54 5.37
N GLU A 31 -4.19 17.42 5.41
CA GLU A 31 -3.09 17.12 4.47
C GLU A 31 -3.58 16.89 3.04
N ALA A 32 -4.78 16.34 2.86
CA ALA A 32 -5.40 16.10 1.57
C ALA A 32 -6.17 17.32 1.03
N GLY A 33 -6.30 18.39 1.82
CA GLY A 33 -6.95 19.64 1.41
C GLY A 33 -8.48 19.61 1.47
N PHE A 34 -9.07 18.74 2.29
CA PHE A 34 -10.51 18.72 2.53
C PHE A 34 -10.87 19.72 3.65
N ASN A 35 -11.87 20.56 3.39
CA ASN A 35 -12.35 21.56 4.35
C ASN A 35 -13.33 20.99 5.38
N GLU A 36 -14.06 19.93 4.99
CA GLU A 36 -15.11 19.31 5.80
C GLU A 36 -15.12 17.80 5.58
N MET A 37 -15.82 17.10 6.48
CA MET A 37 -15.98 15.65 6.42
C MET A 37 -17.07 15.29 5.40
N SER A 38 -16.70 15.26 4.13
CA SER A 38 -17.59 14.81 3.05
C SER A 38 -17.43 13.31 2.78
N HIS A 39 -18.39 12.73 2.07
CA HIS A 39 -18.31 11.33 1.62
C HIS A 39 -17.04 11.09 0.80
N ASP A 40 -16.71 12.00 -0.12
CA ASP A 40 -15.50 11.91 -0.96
C ASP A 40 -14.22 11.93 -0.13
N ALA A 41 -14.21 12.70 0.96
CA ALA A 41 -13.08 12.78 1.86
C ALA A 41 -12.87 11.47 2.63
N LEU A 42 -13.96 10.83 3.05
CA LEU A 42 -13.93 9.50 3.67
C LEU A 42 -13.48 8.43 2.67
N THR A 43 -14.02 8.42 1.45
CA THR A 43 -13.60 7.49 0.39
C THR A 43 -12.12 7.67 0.04
N SER A 44 -11.63 8.91 0.00
CA SER A 44 -10.20 9.20 -0.20
C SER A 44 -9.34 8.61 0.93
N PHE A 45 -9.79 8.74 2.17
CA PHE A 45 -9.11 8.17 3.34
C PHE A 45 -9.10 6.64 3.31
N GLU A 46 -10.24 6.01 3.01
CA GLU A 46 -10.37 4.55 2.81
C GLU A 46 -9.40 4.06 1.72
N HIS A 47 -9.38 4.72 0.55
CA HIS A 47 -8.44 4.40 -0.52
C HIS A 47 -6.97 4.62 -0.14
N ALA A 48 -6.68 5.59 0.73
CA ALA A 48 -5.32 5.80 1.23
C ALA A 48 -4.89 4.66 2.16
N MET A 49 -5.80 4.12 2.97
CA MET A 49 -5.56 2.98 3.86
C MET A 49 -5.42 1.66 3.09
N ASP A 50 -6.27 1.40 2.08
CA ASP A 50 -6.22 0.19 1.24
C ASP A 50 -4.90 0.01 0.49
N LYS A 51 -4.17 1.10 0.24
CA LYS A 51 -2.86 1.04 -0.43
C LYS A 51 -1.74 0.54 0.47
N TYR A 52 -1.98 0.30 1.77
CA TYR A 52 -1.00 -0.27 2.69
C TYR A 52 -1.29 -1.75 2.93
N PRO A 53 -0.27 -2.64 2.97
CA PRO A 53 1.17 -2.37 2.97
C PRO A 53 1.84 -2.40 1.58
N MET A 54 1.08 -2.26 0.48
CA MET A 54 1.55 -2.49 -0.90
C MET A 54 2.78 -1.66 -1.31
N LEU A 55 3.06 -0.57 -0.61
CA LEU A 55 4.26 0.24 -0.81
C LEU A 55 5.18 0.06 0.41
N PRO A 56 6.40 -0.48 0.26
CA PRO A 56 7.39 -0.45 1.33
C PRO A 56 7.62 1.01 1.71
N SER A 57 7.10 1.40 2.87
CA SER A 57 7.19 2.77 3.38
C SER A 57 8.67 3.14 3.42
N LYS A 58 9.06 4.13 2.62
CA LYS A 58 10.41 4.71 2.67
C LYS A 58 10.60 5.59 3.92
N SER A 59 9.54 5.77 4.72
CA SER A 59 9.57 6.58 5.93
C SER A 59 10.11 5.76 7.11
N ARG A 60 11.26 6.18 7.65
CA ARG A 60 11.81 5.60 8.89
C ARG A 60 10.98 5.95 10.14
N VAL A 61 10.10 6.94 10.04
CA VAL A 61 9.41 7.54 11.20
C VAL A 61 8.04 6.90 11.42
N VAL A 62 7.32 6.59 10.33
CA VAL A 62 6.01 5.94 10.43
C VAL A 62 6.23 4.43 10.31
N SER A 63 6.24 3.76 11.48
CA SER A 63 6.25 2.30 11.53
C SER A 63 5.01 1.75 10.83
N GLU A 64 5.19 0.72 10.00
CA GLU A 64 4.11 -0.05 9.37
C GLU A 64 3.07 -0.49 10.40
N LYS A 65 3.51 -0.81 11.62
CA LYS A 65 2.63 -1.19 12.74
C LYS A 65 1.57 -0.15 13.08
N HIS A 66 1.90 1.15 12.99
CA HIS A 66 0.95 2.20 13.30
C HIS A 66 -0.14 2.30 12.24
N ILE A 67 0.22 2.16 10.96
CA ILE A 67 -0.74 2.16 9.86
C ILE A 67 -1.64 0.92 9.94
N SER A 68 -1.05 -0.27 10.14
CA SER A 68 -1.83 -1.51 10.28
C SER A 68 -2.78 -1.48 11.47
N GLY A 69 -2.34 -0.93 12.61
CA GLY A 69 -3.20 -0.74 13.78
C GLY A 69 -4.38 0.17 13.48
N LEU A 70 -4.14 1.27 12.77
CA LEU A 70 -5.18 2.22 12.41
C LEU A 70 -6.19 1.65 11.39
N VAL A 71 -5.71 0.90 10.40
CA VAL A 71 -6.54 0.18 9.44
C VAL A 71 -7.43 -0.82 10.18
N ALA A 72 -6.87 -1.59 11.11
CA ALA A 72 -7.62 -2.55 11.91
C ALA A 72 -8.68 -1.86 12.79
N GLU A 73 -8.33 -0.76 13.46
CA GLU A 73 -9.25 0.05 14.27
C GLU A 73 -10.43 0.55 13.41
N TYR A 74 -10.13 1.12 12.24
CA TYR A 74 -11.13 1.65 11.32
C TYR A 74 -12.11 0.59 10.84
N TRP A 75 -11.62 -0.54 10.35
CA TRP A 75 -12.48 -1.61 9.84
C TRP A 75 -13.25 -2.31 10.95
N THR A 76 -12.68 -2.43 12.15
CA THR A 76 -13.41 -2.96 13.31
C THR A 76 -14.59 -2.05 13.66
N ASP A 77 -14.39 -0.73 13.69
CA ASP A 77 -15.46 0.24 13.97
C ASP A 77 -16.52 0.25 12.86
N LYS A 78 -16.11 0.32 11.59
CA LYS A 78 -17.00 0.26 10.42
C LYS A 78 -17.83 -1.04 10.37
N LEU A 79 -17.20 -2.19 10.58
CA LEU A 79 -17.89 -3.47 10.58
C LEU A 79 -18.79 -3.61 11.81
N SER A 80 -18.37 -3.12 12.97
CA SER A 80 -19.22 -3.10 14.18
C SER A 80 -20.47 -2.23 13.98
N ALA A 81 -20.34 -1.09 13.29
CA ALA A 81 -21.48 -0.26 12.89
C ALA A 81 -22.42 -1.00 11.93
N LEU A 82 -21.90 -1.89 11.08
CA LEU A 82 -22.69 -2.72 10.17
C LEU A 82 -23.28 -3.97 10.83
N CYS A 83 -22.70 -4.48 11.93
CA CYS A 83 -23.12 -5.74 12.58
C CYS A 83 -24.45 -5.68 13.34
N THR A 84 -25.22 -4.59 13.27
CA THR A 84 -26.56 -4.50 13.85
C THR A 84 -27.64 -4.82 12.82
N PHE A 85 -27.60 -6.03 12.26
CA PHE A 85 -28.69 -6.50 11.39
C PHE A 85 -29.86 -7.00 12.23
N VAL A 86 -31.04 -6.42 12.00
CA VAL A 86 -32.31 -6.99 12.44
C VAL A 86 -32.76 -7.99 11.36
N CYS A 87 -33.13 -9.22 11.74
CA CYS A 87 -33.68 -10.17 10.76
C CYS A 87 -34.84 -9.50 10.00
N PRO A 88 -34.85 -9.51 8.66
CA PRO A 88 -35.94 -8.95 7.87
C PRO A 88 -37.25 -9.75 7.99
N CYS A 89 -37.23 -10.88 8.69
CA CYS A 89 -38.38 -11.74 8.87
C CYS A 89 -39.40 -11.13 9.85
N SER A 90 -40.65 -11.02 9.40
CA SER A 90 -41.78 -10.43 10.12
C SER A 90 -42.16 -11.11 11.45
N GLY A 91 -41.56 -12.27 11.75
CA GLY A 91 -41.89 -13.07 12.93
C GLY A 91 -40.80 -13.23 13.99
N CYS A 92 -39.53 -12.90 13.73
CA CYS A 92 -38.47 -13.27 14.69
C CYS A 92 -37.93 -12.11 15.54
N GLY A 93 -37.92 -10.86 15.04
CA GLY A 93 -37.43 -9.69 15.79
C GLY A 93 -36.02 -9.79 16.38
N ARG A 94 -35.27 -10.87 16.08
CA ARG A 94 -33.95 -11.13 16.67
C ARG A 94 -32.93 -10.25 15.98
N ARG A 95 -32.15 -9.54 16.79
CA ARG A 95 -30.91 -8.89 16.38
C ARG A 95 -29.89 -10.00 16.14
N ILE A 96 -29.44 -10.14 14.90
CA ILE A 96 -28.38 -11.08 14.54
C ILE A 96 -27.08 -10.32 14.73
N SER A 97 -26.38 -10.57 15.83
CA SER A 97 -24.99 -10.15 15.99
C SER A 97 -24.12 -11.13 15.21
N ILE A 98 -23.61 -10.70 14.07
CA ILE A 98 -22.58 -11.46 13.35
C ILE A 98 -21.25 -11.14 14.03
N ASP A 99 -20.62 -12.14 14.63
CA ASP A 99 -19.29 -12.00 15.21
C ASP A 99 -18.29 -11.75 14.06
N PRO A 100 -17.54 -10.63 14.06
CA PRO A 100 -16.61 -10.28 12.97
C PRO A 100 -15.57 -11.39 12.69
N LYS A 101 -15.26 -12.25 13.67
CA LYS A 101 -14.37 -13.40 13.47
C LYS A 101 -14.89 -14.45 12.47
N VAL A 102 -16.20 -14.52 12.25
CA VAL A 102 -16.80 -15.46 11.29
C VAL A 102 -16.66 -14.95 9.86
N LEU A 103 -16.53 -13.64 9.65
CA LEU A 103 -16.40 -13.03 8.33
C LEU A 103 -14.98 -13.13 7.77
N GLU A 104 -13.95 -13.03 8.63
CA GLU A 104 -12.53 -13.15 8.21
C GLU A 104 -12.17 -14.53 7.65
N GLY A 105 -12.91 -15.59 8.03
CA GLY A 105 -12.69 -16.95 7.52
C GLY A 105 -13.07 -17.16 6.05
N ALA A 106 -13.82 -16.24 5.44
CA ALA A 106 -14.34 -16.41 4.08
C ALA A 106 -13.52 -15.71 2.98
N GLN A 107 -12.56 -14.84 3.32
CA GLN A 107 -11.85 -13.99 2.34
C GLN A 107 -10.37 -14.30 2.12
N HIS A 108 -9.80 -15.32 2.77
CA HIS A 108 -8.40 -15.68 2.54
C HIS A 108 -8.31 -16.92 1.63
N PRO A 109 -8.11 -16.77 0.29
CA PRO A 109 -7.50 -17.87 -0.45
C PRO A 109 -6.11 -18.08 0.16
N GLU A 110 -5.94 -19.27 0.71
CA GLU A 110 -4.72 -19.81 1.28
C GLU A 110 -3.58 -19.78 0.24
N MET A 111 -2.82 -18.68 0.15
CA MET A 111 -1.53 -18.72 -0.55
C MET A 111 -0.50 -19.38 0.37
N ALA A 112 -0.57 -20.70 0.36
CA ALA A 112 0.37 -21.60 1.00
C ALA A 112 1.82 -21.23 0.63
N GLN A 113 2.59 -20.88 1.67
CA GLN A 113 4.04 -20.86 1.61
C GLN A 113 4.59 -22.24 1.23
N LYS A 114 5.38 -22.35 0.14
CA LYS A 114 6.44 -23.36 0.04
C LYS A 114 7.74 -22.77 -0.52
N ARG A 115 8.60 -22.42 0.44
CA ARG A 115 10.07 -22.44 0.46
C ARG A 115 10.78 -23.02 -0.78
N ARG A 116 11.79 -22.31 -1.28
CA ARG A 116 13.16 -22.85 -1.43
C ARG A 116 14.21 -21.75 -1.65
N LEU A 117 14.96 -21.47 -0.57
CA LEU A 117 16.29 -20.86 -0.66
C LEU A 117 17.20 -21.79 -1.47
N LYS A 118 17.75 -21.34 -2.60
CA LYS A 118 18.91 -22.01 -3.22
C LYS A 118 20.15 -21.13 -3.06
N SER A 119 21.02 -21.69 -2.23
CA SER A 119 22.37 -21.27 -1.87
C SER A 119 23.31 -21.06 -3.06
N LYS A 120 24.30 -20.21 -2.80
CA LYS A 120 25.43 -19.78 -3.64
C LYS A 120 26.12 -20.95 -4.36
N LYS A 121 26.42 -20.77 -5.64
CA LYS A 121 27.54 -21.47 -6.30
C LYS A 121 28.49 -20.45 -6.92
N THR A 122 29.48 -20.06 -6.14
CA THR A 122 30.73 -19.48 -6.60
C THR A 122 31.41 -20.47 -7.53
N ARG A 123 31.71 -20.10 -8.77
CA ARG A 123 32.78 -20.76 -9.53
C ARG A 123 33.65 -19.70 -10.20
N HIS A 124 34.93 -19.83 -9.89
CA HIS A 124 36.04 -18.94 -10.19
C HIS A 124 36.67 -19.34 -11.54
N ILE A 125 37.31 -18.36 -12.21
CA ILE A 125 38.41 -18.45 -13.23
C ILE A 125 37.98 -19.00 -14.62
N ARG A 126 38.29 -18.42 -15.80
CA ARG A 126 39.55 -17.83 -16.30
C ARG A 126 39.37 -16.75 -17.38
N ALA A 127 40.41 -15.91 -17.45
CA ALA A 127 40.61 -14.77 -18.33
C ALA A 127 40.99 -15.12 -19.79
N LYS A 128 40.90 -14.05 -20.61
CA LYS A 128 41.51 -13.77 -21.93
C LYS A 128 40.86 -14.40 -23.17
N ARG A 129 40.30 -13.53 -24.02
CA ARG A 129 40.94 -13.12 -25.28
C ARG A 129 40.17 -11.95 -25.91
N ASP A 130 40.90 -10.87 -26.16
CA ASP A 130 40.54 -9.82 -27.09
C ASP A 130 40.26 -10.43 -28.46
N VAL A 131 39.06 -10.19 -29.00
CA VAL A 131 38.79 -10.36 -30.42
C VAL A 131 38.06 -9.10 -30.87
N VAL A 132 38.86 -8.20 -31.45
CA VAL A 132 38.39 -7.12 -32.31
C VAL A 132 37.65 -7.77 -33.48
N VAL A 133 36.34 -7.60 -33.54
CA VAL A 133 35.55 -7.84 -34.76
C VAL A 133 34.85 -6.54 -35.09
N SER A 134 35.27 -5.99 -36.22
CA SER A 134 34.70 -4.83 -36.91
C SER A 134 33.18 -4.94 -37.07
N PRO A 135 32.43 -3.82 -37.00
CA PRO A 135 31.01 -3.82 -37.29
C PRO A 135 30.73 -4.13 -38.77
N PRO A 136 29.60 -4.77 -39.08
CA PRO A 136 29.19 -5.03 -40.46
C PRO A 136 28.90 -3.71 -41.19
N PHE A 137 29.39 -3.62 -42.42
CA PHE A 137 29.06 -2.58 -43.40
C PHE A 137 27.56 -2.57 -43.64
N ASP A 138 26.91 -1.43 -43.37
CA ASP A 138 25.53 -1.14 -43.76
C ASP A 138 25.55 -0.39 -45.11
N PRO A 139 25.12 -1.00 -46.22
CA PRO A 139 25.11 -0.36 -47.53
C PRO A 139 23.97 0.67 -47.71
N LEU A 140 23.15 0.94 -46.68
CA LEU A 140 22.03 1.89 -46.76
C LEU A 140 22.13 3.05 -45.74
N ALA A 141 23.25 3.23 -45.05
CA ALA A 141 23.44 4.39 -44.20
C ALA A 141 23.64 5.67 -45.04
N PRO A 142 22.76 6.69 -44.96
CA PRO A 142 22.95 7.95 -45.66
C PRO A 142 24.18 8.68 -45.08
N SER A 143 25.15 8.95 -45.95
CA SER A 143 26.36 9.72 -45.63
C SER A 143 25.99 11.12 -45.14
N THR A 144 26.37 11.44 -43.89
CA THR A 144 26.38 12.80 -43.38
C THR A 144 27.56 13.56 -43.99
N SER A 145 27.34 14.18 -45.15
CA SER A 145 28.22 15.21 -45.67
C SER A 145 27.67 16.59 -45.31
N THR A 146 28.56 17.40 -44.73
CA THR A 146 28.61 18.86 -44.86
C THR A 146 27.74 19.67 -43.89
N PHE A 147 28.40 20.31 -42.92
CA PHE A 147 28.33 21.77 -42.82
C PHE A 147 29.71 22.30 -42.39
N MET A 148 30.21 23.24 -43.20
CA MET A 148 31.42 24.02 -42.96
C MET A 148 31.12 25.21 -42.04
N LEU A 149 32.18 25.62 -41.33
CA LEU A 149 32.53 26.97 -40.83
C LEU A 149 31.45 27.81 -40.15
#